data_AF-A0A2N2H0L3-F1
#
_entry.id   AF-A0A2N2H0L3-F1
#
_cell.length_a   1.000
_cell.length_b   1.000
_cell.length_c   1.000
_cell.angle_alpha   90.00
_cell.angle_beta   90.00
_cell.angle_gamma   90.00
#
_symmetry.space_group_name_H-M   'P 1'
#
loop_
_entity.id
_entity.type
_entity.pdbx_description
1 polymer ?
#
loop_
_entity_poly.entity_id
_entity_poly.type
_entity_poly.pdbx_seq_one_letter_code
_entity_poly.pdbx_strand_id
1 'polypeptide(L)'
;MEEHDKPEGLGNCENHCRRIEVPTEEEVVALNAMRGIKQEVKLLKERLRTLPQTLPESLQERIELQEKLGRFKREWDGWEKKRKAAAKERMVLLGHEEPDSEDPAL
;
A
#
# COMPACT_ATOMS: atom_id res chain seq x y z
N MET A 1 46.67 0.09 0.92
CA MET A 1 45.67 -0.81 1.53
C MET A 1 44.60 0.10 2.07
N GLU A 2 43.49 0.22 1.36
CA GLU A 2 42.35 1.04 1.77
C GLU A 2 41.62 0.30 2.89
N GLU A 3 41.69 0.83 4.10
CA GLU A 3 40.84 0.39 5.20
C GLU A 3 39.42 0.88 4.93
N HIS A 4 38.55 -0.04 4.52
CA HIS A 4 37.13 0.19 4.53
C HIS A 4 36.62 0.17 5.97
N ASP A 5 36.39 1.38 6.48
CA ASP A 5 35.56 1.73 7.62
C ASP A 5 34.24 0.94 7.55
N LYS A 6 34.10 -0.07 8.43
CA LYS A 6 32.84 -0.76 8.68
C LYS A 6 32.08 0.09 9.70
N PRO A 7 30.85 0.56 9.41
CA PRO A 7 30.03 1.14 10.46
C PRO A 7 29.61 0.01 11.41
N GLU A 8 30.28 0.00 12.56
CA GLU A 8 29.92 -0.75 13.75
C GLU A 8 28.56 -0.32 14.28
N GLY A 9 27.87 -1.27 14.93
CA GLY A 9 26.93 -0.93 15.99
C GLY A 9 25.47 -0.92 15.59
N LEU A 10 24.94 -2.08 15.19
CA LEU A 10 23.55 -2.42 15.53
C LEU A 10 23.43 -2.32 17.06
N GLY A 11 22.80 -1.25 17.54
CA GLY A 11 22.56 -1.04 18.95
C GLY A 11 21.85 -2.25 19.55
N ASN A 12 22.51 -2.90 20.51
CA ASN A 12 21.91 -3.95 21.32
C ASN A 12 20.79 -3.34 22.16
N CYS A 13 19.53 -3.51 21.73
CA CYS A 13 18.37 -3.25 22.58
C CYS A 13 18.23 -4.40 23.60
N GLU A 14 19.09 -4.40 24.62
CA GLU A 14 18.93 -5.21 25.83
C GLU A 14 17.77 -4.64 26.65
N ASN A 15 16.54 -4.97 26.25
CA ASN A 15 15.32 -5.11 27.05
C ASN A 15 14.07 -4.92 26.15
N HIS A 16 13.41 -6.04 25.84
CA HIS A 16 11.96 -6.09 25.57
C HIS A 16 11.39 -5.43 24.31
N CYS A 17 12.14 -5.31 23.21
CA CYS A 17 11.50 -5.14 21.90
C CYS A 17 10.77 -6.46 21.57
N ARG A 18 9.43 -6.50 21.71
CA ARG A 18 8.61 -7.54 21.05
C ARG A 18 9.10 -7.60 19.60
N ARG A 19 9.44 -8.80 19.11
CA ARG A 19 9.85 -9.00 17.71
C ARG A 19 8.63 -8.73 16.83
N ILE A 20 8.38 -7.46 16.53
CA ILE A 20 7.31 -7.03 15.64
C ILE A 20 7.87 -7.13 14.23
N GLU A 21 7.17 -7.84 13.36
CA GLU A 21 7.54 -7.94 11.94
C GLU A 21 7.36 -6.57 11.26
N VAL A 22 8.36 -6.20 10.44
CA VAL A 22 8.37 -4.94 9.69
C VAL A 22 8.61 -5.26 8.21
N PRO A 23 7.63 -5.03 7.31
CA PRO A 23 6.24 -4.62 7.57
C PRO A 23 5.44 -5.68 8.33
N THR A 24 4.36 -5.28 9.00
CA THR A 24 3.45 -6.21 9.67
C THR A 24 2.66 -7.03 8.65
N GLU A 25 2.06 -8.14 9.08
CA GLU A 25 1.21 -8.98 8.23
C GLU A 25 0.10 -8.15 7.54
N GLU A 26 -0.51 -7.22 8.27
CA GLU A 26 -1.56 -6.34 7.73
C GLU A 26 -1.04 -5.40 6.64
N GLU A 27 0.16 -4.84 6.82
CA GLU A 27 0.82 -4.03 5.79
C GLU A 27 1.12 -4.88 4.56
N VAL A 28 1.59 -6.13 4.74
CA VAL A 28 1.87 -7.06 3.64
C VAL A 28 0.60 -7.38 2.86
N VAL A 29 -0.52 -7.66 3.54
CA VAL A 29 -1.83 -7.89 2.91
C VAL A 29 -2.25 -6.67 2.08
N ALA A 30 -2.17 -5.46 2.64
CA ALA A 30 -2.54 -4.24 1.92
C ALA A 30 -1.63 -4.00 0.71
N LEU A 31 -0.31 -4.17 0.87
CA LEU A 31 0.66 -4.01 -0.22
C LEU A 31 0.43 -5.02 -1.35
N ASN A 32 0.12 -6.27 -1.03
CA ASN A 32 -0.16 -7.31 -2.02
C ASN A 32 -1.45 -7.00 -2.80
N ALA A 33 -2.52 -6.58 -2.11
CA ALA A 33 -3.75 -6.17 -2.75
C ALA A 33 -3.53 -4.96 -3.69
N MET A 34 -2.77 -3.96 -3.24
CA MET A 34 -2.40 -2.81 -4.06
C MET A 34 -1.58 -3.21 -5.29
N ARG A 35 -0.64 -4.16 -5.17
CA ARG A 35 0.11 -4.69 -6.33
C ARG A 35 -0.83 -5.34 -7.36
N GLY A 36 -1.80 -6.13 -6.90
CA GLY A 36 -2.82 -6.73 -7.76
C GLY A 36 -3.62 -5.66 -8.52
N ILE A 37 -4.15 -4.66 -7.80
CA ILE A 37 -4.88 -3.54 -8.42
C ILE A 37 -4.01 -2.81 -9.46
N LYS A 38 -2.74 -2.56 -9.16
CA LYS A 38 -1.82 -1.89 -10.09
C LYS A 38 -1.62 -2.68 -11.39
N GLN A 39 -1.51 -4.01 -11.30
CA GLN A 39 -1.39 -4.89 -12.46
C GLN A 39 -2.67 -4.84 -13.31
N GLU A 40 -3.84 -4.99 -12.69
CA GLU A 40 -5.13 -4.91 -13.40
C GLU A 40 -5.33 -3.55 -14.08
N VAL A 41 -5.07 -2.45 -13.37
CA VAL A 41 -5.16 -1.10 -13.93
C VAL A 41 -4.23 -0.91 -15.14
N LYS A 42 -3.03 -1.50 -15.11
CA LYS A 42 -2.10 -1.46 -16.24
C LYS A 42 -2.72 -2.15 -17.47
N LEU A 43 -3.24 -3.36 -17.30
CA LEU A 43 -3.89 -4.12 -18.38
C LEU A 43 -5.10 -3.38 -18.96
N LEU A 44 -5.96 -2.83 -18.09
CA LEU A 44 -7.14 -2.06 -18.53
C LEU A 44 -6.75 -0.81 -19.32
N LYS A 45 -5.70 -0.10 -18.89
CA LYS A 45 -5.19 1.09 -19.60
C LYS A 45 -4.56 0.73 -20.94
N GLU A 46 -3.83 -0.38 -21.02
CA GLU A 46 -3.30 -0.89 -22.28
C GLU A 46 -4.44 -1.24 -23.24
N ARG A 47 -5.46 -1.97 -22.76
CA ARG A 47 -6.65 -2.29 -23.56
C ARG A 47 -7.36 -1.02 -24.07
N LEU A 48 -7.57 -0.02 -23.22
CA LEU A 48 -8.17 1.25 -23.60
C LEU A 48 -7.43 2.01 -24.71
N ARG A 49 -6.09 1.87 -24.76
CA ARG A 49 -5.25 2.47 -25.81
C ARG A 49 -5.35 1.72 -27.13
N THR A 50 -5.54 0.40 -27.07
CA THR A 50 -5.68 -0.44 -28.27
C THR A 50 -7.07 -0.38 -28.91
N LEU A 51 -8.07 0.10 -28.18
CA LEU A 51 -9.43 0.17 -28.70
C LEU A 51 -9.57 1.24 -29.80
N PRO A 52 -10.17 0.90 -30.96
CA PRO A 52 -10.51 1.88 -31.98
C PRO A 52 -11.46 2.95 -31.41
N GLN A 53 -11.48 4.13 -32.03
CA GLN A 53 -12.33 5.24 -31.58
C GLN A 53 -13.63 5.36 -32.40
N THR A 54 -13.70 4.70 -33.55
CA THR A 54 -14.73 4.90 -34.56
C THR A 54 -15.79 3.81 -34.59
N LEU A 55 -15.59 2.70 -33.85
CA LEU A 55 -16.52 1.57 -33.84
C LEU A 55 -17.51 1.69 -32.67
N PRO A 56 -18.83 1.56 -32.88
CA PRO A 56 -19.81 1.62 -31.80
C PRO A 56 -19.55 0.61 -30.67
N GLU A 57 -19.14 -0.62 -31.02
CA GLU A 57 -18.79 -1.67 -30.06
C GLU A 57 -17.61 -1.27 -29.16
N SER A 58 -16.65 -0.53 -29.71
CA SER A 58 -15.49 -0.02 -28.97
C SER A 58 -15.84 1.11 -27.98
N LEU A 59 -16.94 1.83 -28.22
CA LEU A 59 -17.45 2.83 -27.28
C LEU A 59 -18.03 2.16 -26.04
N GLN A 60 -18.83 1.10 -26.22
CA GLN A 60 -19.39 0.33 -25.11
C GLN A 60 -18.28 -0.29 -24.26
N GLU A 61 -17.30 -0.95 -24.88
CA GLU A 61 -16.16 -1.53 -24.16
C GLU A 61 -15.36 -0.44 -23.40
N ARG A 62 -15.19 0.75 -24.00
CA ARG A 62 -14.50 1.88 -23.36
C ARG A 62 -15.21 2.34 -22.08
N ILE A 63 -16.54 2.44 -22.10
CA ILE A 63 -17.35 2.80 -20.92
C ILE A 63 -17.12 1.77 -19.81
N GLU A 64 -17.22 0.48 -20.12
CA GLU A 64 -17.03 -0.60 -19.14
C GLU A 64 -15.62 -0.60 -18.53
N LEU A 65 -14.59 -0.35 -19.35
CA LEU A 65 -13.21 -0.24 -18.88
C LEU A 65 -13.02 0.99 -17.99
N GLN A 66 -13.66 2.12 -18.30
CA GLN A 66 -13.62 3.33 -17.45
C GLN A 66 -14.33 3.09 -16.11
N GLU A 67 -15.45 2.39 -16.09
CA GLU A 67 -16.13 2.02 -14.84
C GLU A 67 -15.27 1.10 -13.97
N LYS A 68 -14.61 0.10 -14.58
CA LYS A 68 -13.66 -0.79 -13.90
C LYS A 68 -12.52 0.02 -13.27
N LEU A 69 -11.93 0.97 -14.01
CA LEU A 69 -10.90 1.87 -13.48
C LEU A 69 -11.42 2.71 -12.30
N GLY A 70 -12.67 3.20 -12.37
CA GLY A 70 -13.30 3.94 -11.28
C GLY A 70 -13.51 3.09 -10.02
N ARG A 71 -13.83 1.79 -10.16
CA ARG A 71 -13.90 0.85 -9.03
C ARG A 71 -12.51 0.63 -8.41
N PHE A 72 -11.51 0.33 -9.23
CA PHE A 72 -10.14 0.13 -8.74
C PHE A 72 -9.56 1.36 -8.05
N LYS A 73 -9.93 2.58 -8.46
CA LYS A 73 -9.53 3.80 -7.74
C LYS A 73 -10.08 3.79 -6.30
N ARG A 74 -11.36 3.47 -6.12
CA ARG A 74 -11.99 3.41 -4.78
C ARG A 74 -11.38 2.30 -3.93
N GLU A 75 -11.13 1.14 -4.50
CA GLU A 75 -10.46 0.04 -3.81
C GLU A 75 -9.03 0.40 -3.39
N TRP A 76 -8.27 1.03 -4.29
CA TRP A 76 -6.93 1.54 -4.00
C TRP A 76 -6.94 2.50 -2.81
N ASP A 77 -7.84 3.49 -2.81
CA ASP A 77 -7.97 4.45 -1.71
C ASP A 77 -8.28 3.75 -0.38
N GLY A 78 -9.10 2.69 -0.41
CA GLY A 78 -9.38 1.86 0.75
C GLY A 78 -8.14 1.11 1.27
N TRP A 79 -7.38 0.48 0.38
CA TRP A 79 -6.14 -0.21 0.76
C TRP A 79 -5.04 0.73 1.23
N GLU A 80 -4.93 1.91 0.64
CA GLU A 80 -3.98 2.94 1.07
C GLU A 80 -4.27 3.39 2.50
N LYS A 81 -5.54 3.58 2.87
CA LYS A 81 -5.95 3.87 4.25
C LYS A 81 -5.58 2.73 5.20
N LYS A 82 -5.90 1.48 4.84
CA LYS A 82 -5.56 0.30 5.66
C LYS A 82 -4.05 0.18 5.87
N ARG A 83 -3.26 0.32 4.79
CA ARG A 83 -1.80 0.29 4.86
C ARG A 83 -1.25 1.38 5.78
N LYS A 84 -1.78 2.60 5.70
CA LYS A 84 -1.37 3.71 6.59
C LYS A 84 -1.73 3.44 8.05
N ALA A 85 -2.91 2.91 8.32
CA ALA A 85 -3.33 2.53 9.66
C ALA A 85 -2.42 1.45 10.25
N ALA A 86 -2.17 0.37 9.50
CA ALA A 86 -1.27 -0.71 9.94
C ALA A 86 0.18 -0.23 10.15
N ALA A 87 0.68 0.65 9.26
CA ALA A 87 1.99 1.27 9.42
C ALA A 87 2.06 2.14 10.68
N LYS A 88 1.02 2.91 10.98
CA LYS A 88 0.91 3.73 12.19
C LYS A 88 0.89 2.86 13.45
N GLU A 89 0.07 1.81 13.47
CA GLU A 89 0.00 0.88 14.59
C GLU A 89 1.38 0.27 14.89
N ARG A 90 2.10 -0.15 13.85
CA ARG A 90 3.49 -0.60 14.00
C ARG A 90 4.38 0.47 14.63
N MET A 91 4.27 1.73 14.21
CA MET A 91 5.07 2.82 14.77
C MET A 91 4.75 3.04 16.25
N VAL A 92 3.48 2.94 16.66
CA VAL A 92 3.06 3.00 18.07
C VAL A 92 3.64 1.82 18.87
N LEU A 93 3.54 0.59 18.34
CA LEU A 93 4.07 -0.60 19.01
C LEU A 93 5.60 -0.59 19.15
N LEU A 94 6.31 0.07 18.22
CA LEU A 94 7.75 0.29 18.29
C LEU A 94 8.14 1.49 19.18
N GLY A 95 7.16 2.24 19.70
CA GLY A 95 7.39 3.43 20.53
C GLY A 95 7.87 4.65 19.74
N HIS A 96 7.65 4.69 18.43
CA HIS A 96 8.01 5.81 17.56
C HIS A 96 6.88 6.83 17.36
N GLU A 97 5.63 6.46 17.66
CA GLU A 97 4.46 7.34 17.62
C GLU A 97 3.62 7.16 18.89
N GLU A 98 2.94 8.21 19.32
CA GLU A 98 1.94 8.12 20.39
C GLU A 98 0.65 7.49 19.82
N PRO A 99 -0.07 6.67 20.61
CA PRO A 99 -1.40 6.23 20.21
C PRO A 99 -2.29 7.45 20.00
N ASP A 100 -3.24 7.36 19.05
CA ASP A 100 -4.26 8.40 18.95
C ASP A 100 -4.96 8.48 20.31
N SER A 101 -4.82 9.64 20.97
CA SER A 101 -5.51 9.93 22.23
C SER A 101 -6.99 9.70 22.00
N GLU A 102 -7.54 8.57 22.46
CA GLU A 102 -8.98 8.37 22.48
C GLU A 102 -9.57 9.49 23.32
N ASP A 103 -10.37 10.35 22.70
CA ASP A 103 -11.12 11.42 23.36
C ASP A 103 -12.02 10.77 24.42
N PRO A 104 -11.76 10.94 25.73
CA PRO A 104 -12.65 10.40 26.76
C PRO A 104 -13.78 11.41 26.94
N ALA A 105 -14.71 11.46 26.00
CA ALA A 105 -15.90 12.30 26.11
C ALA A 105 -17.15 11.52 25.68
N LEU A 106 -17.54 10.61 26.59
CA LEU A 106 -18.94 10.42 26.96
C LEU A 106 -19.50 11.72 27.55
#